data_AF-A0A7S2FHK4-F1
#
_entry.id   AF-A0A7S2FHK4-F1
#
_cell.length_a   1.000
_cell.length_b   1.000
_cell.length_c   1.000
_cell.angle_alpha   90.00
_cell.angle_beta   90.00
_cell.angle_gamma   90.00
#
_symmetry.space_group_name_H-M   'P 1'
#
loop_
_entity.id
_entity.type
_entity.pdbx_description
1 polymer ?
#
loop_
_entity_poly.entity_id
_entity_poly.type
_entity_poly.pdbx_seq_one_letter_code
_entity_poly.pdbx_strand_id
1 'polypeptide(L)'
;GDSDGDSDGDSDGDSGGDSGGDSDGGGPGAEGGALLGVDVNGATLGAFADADATLGPALPLIDVLHANLEEAMHITGVDGELDESSVTQDQLASLVAPLLSKGAAIVAITLGARGAYVAVTEDDERLTRSVTLKAVAAPWRGQDILLPALPAEGEINGNGAGDAFTAGLLAAMLWREGGNNDTLSLERALTVALSSACQRVDTARRDKPQTISEVVQQAEQQAQEEAVVAA
;
A
#
# COMPACT_ATOMS: atom_id res chain seq x y z
N GLY A 1 87.61 -38.55 -4.03
CA GLY A 1 88.32 -37.34 -4.48
C GLY A 1 87.51 -36.21 -3.94
N ASP A 2 87.78 -35.91 -2.69
CA ASP A 2 87.02 -35.05 -1.79
C ASP A 2 87.11 -33.58 -2.22
N SER A 3 86.03 -32.83 -1.98
CA SER A 3 86.14 -31.42 -1.59
C SER A 3 84.83 -30.95 -0.97
N ASP A 4 84.94 -30.62 0.31
CA ASP A 4 83.98 -30.11 1.27
C ASP A 4 83.44 -28.70 0.94
N GLY A 5 82.40 -28.28 1.64
CA GLY A 5 82.01 -26.87 1.71
C GLY A 5 80.65 -26.61 2.35
N ASP A 6 80.59 -26.71 3.68
CA ASP A 6 79.49 -26.27 4.55
C ASP A 6 79.25 -24.74 4.50
N SER A 7 78.00 -24.32 4.68
CA SER A 7 77.69 -23.11 5.47
C SER A 7 76.21 -23.07 5.88
N ASP A 8 76.00 -23.26 7.17
CA ASP A 8 74.75 -22.99 7.91
C ASP A 8 74.44 -21.49 7.97
N GLY A 9 73.17 -21.16 8.17
CA GLY A 9 72.70 -19.79 8.39
C GLY A 9 71.26 -19.76 8.88
N ASP A 10 71.08 -20.03 10.17
CA ASP A 10 69.87 -19.76 10.94
C ASP A 10 69.58 -18.26 11.03
N SER A 11 68.30 -17.88 10.98
CA SER A 11 67.81 -16.66 11.61
C SER A 11 66.36 -16.84 12.06
N ASP A 12 66.20 -17.10 13.35
CA ASP A 12 64.97 -16.89 14.10
C ASP A 12 64.64 -15.38 14.19
N GLY A 13 63.36 -15.05 14.17
CA GLY A 13 62.86 -13.68 14.25
C GLY A 13 61.38 -13.61 14.63
N ASP A 14 61.12 -13.88 15.90
CA ASP A 14 59.91 -13.60 16.68
C ASP A 14 59.47 -12.11 16.61
N SER A 15 58.18 -11.84 16.49
CA SER A 15 57.47 -10.80 17.27
C SER A 15 55.99 -10.72 16.90
N GLY A 16 55.13 -10.79 17.92
CA GLY A 16 53.68 -10.85 17.85
C GLY A 16 52.94 -9.58 17.42
N GLY A 17 51.61 -9.70 17.41
CA GLY A 17 50.68 -8.63 17.10
C GLY A 17 49.24 -9.12 17.08
N ASP A 18 48.71 -9.39 18.27
CA ASP A 18 47.27 -9.35 18.54
C ASP A 18 46.74 -7.95 18.20
N SER A 19 45.76 -7.87 17.30
CA SER A 19 44.75 -6.83 17.35
C SER A 19 43.51 -7.32 16.63
N GLY A 20 42.46 -7.55 17.42
CA GLY A 20 41.10 -7.70 16.95
C GLY A 20 40.73 -6.56 16.01
N GLY A 21 40.16 -6.95 14.89
CA GLY A 21 39.39 -6.09 14.01
C GLY A 21 38.15 -6.88 13.65
N ASP A 22 37.15 -6.82 14.51
CA ASP A 22 35.76 -7.03 14.13
C ASP A 22 35.49 -6.05 12.99
N SER A 23 35.68 -6.52 11.75
CA SER A 23 35.08 -5.85 10.62
C SER A 23 33.60 -6.16 10.70
N ASP A 24 32.89 -5.30 11.43
CA ASP A 24 31.45 -5.11 11.32
C ASP A 24 31.09 -5.12 9.83
N GLY A 25 30.69 -6.30 9.36
CA GLY A 25 29.93 -6.48 8.14
C GLY A 25 28.51 -5.96 8.38
N GLY A 26 28.39 -4.72 8.85
CA GLY A 26 27.19 -3.93 8.73
C GLY A 26 26.99 -3.67 7.24
N GLY A 27 26.34 -4.63 6.56
CA GLY A 27 25.78 -4.38 5.24
C GLY A 27 24.94 -3.10 5.28
N PRO A 28 24.83 -2.38 4.15
CA PRO A 28 24.10 -1.12 4.10
C PRO A 28 22.74 -1.34 4.75
N GLY A 29 22.49 -0.63 5.86
CA GLY A 29 21.25 -0.70 6.59
C GLY A 29 20.11 -0.55 5.59
N ALA A 30 19.14 -1.47 5.65
CA ALA A 30 18.00 -1.50 4.75
C ALA A 30 17.48 -0.08 4.52
N GLU A 31 17.79 0.49 3.35
CA GLU A 31 17.37 1.86 3.04
C GLU A 31 15.84 1.83 2.99
N GLY A 32 15.22 2.42 4.01
CA GLY A 32 13.78 2.55 4.09
C GLY A 32 13.29 3.39 2.93
N GLY A 33 12.68 2.74 1.94
CA GLY A 33 12.02 3.44 0.84
C GLY A 33 10.74 4.11 1.31
N ALA A 34 10.54 5.38 0.97
CA ALA A 34 9.26 6.05 1.18
C ALA A 34 8.16 5.35 0.36
N LEU A 35 6.91 5.35 0.87
CA LEU A 35 5.74 4.99 0.07
C LEU A 35 5.32 6.18 -0.78
N LEU A 36 5.10 5.96 -2.07
CA LEU A 36 4.53 6.97 -2.97
C LEU A 36 3.04 6.72 -3.19
N GLY A 37 2.20 7.50 -2.52
CA GLY A 37 0.77 7.60 -2.79
C GLY A 37 0.47 8.73 -3.78
N VAL A 38 -0.36 8.45 -4.77
CA VAL A 38 -0.87 9.44 -5.73
C VAL A 38 -2.39 9.40 -5.71
N ASP A 39 -2.98 10.55 -5.42
CA ASP A 39 -4.41 10.79 -5.54
C ASP A 39 -4.68 11.56 -6.82
N VAL A 40 -5.46 10.98 -7.73
CA VAL A 40 -5.86 11.65 -8.96
C VAL A 40 -7.03 12.56 -8.65
N ASN A 41 -6.90 13.85 -9.00
CA ASN A 41 -7.97 14.83 -8.86
C ASN A 41 -8.19 15.53 -10.19
N GLY A 42 -9.41 15.43 -10.73
CA GLY A 42 -9.80 16.13 -11.95
C GLY A 42 -9.18 15.54 -13.23
N ALA A 43 -9.19 14.21 -13.35
CA ALA A 43 -8.69 13.53 -14.55
C ALA A 43 -9.46 13.97 -15.80
N THR A 44 -8.73 14.19 -16.90
CA THR A 44 -9.31 14.43 -18.23
C THR A 44 -9.29 13.15 -19.05
N LEU A 45 -10.23 13.02 -20.00
CA LEU A 45 -10.41 11.83 -20.82
C LEU A 45 -9.11 11.44 -21.54
N GLY A 46 -8.70 10.19 -21.39
CA GLY A 46 -7.55 9.63 -22.07
C GLY A 46 -6.21 9.97 -21.41
N ALA A 47 -6.14 10.13 -20.09
CA ALA A 47 -4.86 10.30 -19.38
C ALA A 47 -3.90 9.08 -19.53
N PHE A 48 -4.37 7.97 -20.11
CA PHE A 48 -3.51 6.90 -20.64
C PHE A 48 -3.33 6.83 -22.15
N ALA A 49 -4.15 7.53 -22.92
CA ALA A 49 -3.88 7.71 -24.34
C ALA A 49 -2.70 8.70 -24.46
N ASP A 50 -1.96 8.67 -25.56
CA ASP A 50 -0.71 9.43 -25.82
C ASP A 50 -0.73 10.96 -25.54
N ALA A 51 -1.86 11.52 -25.10
CA ALA A 51 -2.06 12.93 -24.77
C ALA A 51 -1.59 13.33 -23.36
N ASP A 52 -1.50 12.42 -22.38
CA ASP A 52 -1.00 12.76 -21.02
C ASP A 52 0.32 12.05 -20.71
N ALA A 53 1.41 12.82 -20.83
CA ALA A 53 2.78 12.34 -20.76
C ALA A 53 3.29 12.02 -19.33
N THR A 54 2.44 12.14 -18.30
CA THR A 54 2.91 12.16 -16.90
C THR A 54 2.54 10.89 -16.12
N LEU A 55 1.27 10.49 -16.12
CA LEU A 55 0.80 9.41 -15.24
C LEU A 55 1.28 8.03 -15.71
N GLY A 56 1.19 7.73 -17.00
CA GLY A 56 1.64 6.45 -17.56
C GLY A 56 3.09 6.10 -17.19
N PRO A 57 4.07 6.97 -17.46
CA PRO A 57 5.46 6.76 -17.04
C PRO A 57 5.67 6.73 -15.52
N ALA A 58 4.78 7.36 -14.73
CA ALA A 58 4.87 7.38 -13.28
C ALA A 58 4.30 6.12 -12.61
N LEU A 59 3.39 5.37 -13.24
CA LEU A 59 2.75 4.19 -12.64
C LEU A 59 3.72 3.18 -12.02
N PRO A 60 4.86 2.81 -12.65
CA PRO A 60 5.83 1.89 -12.03
C PRO A 60 6.44 2.41 -10.72
N LEU A 61 6.34 3.71 -10.45
CA LEU A 61 6.84 4.35 -9.24
C LEU A 61 5.75 4.50 -8.16
N ILE A 62 4.47 4.38 -8.52
CA ILE A 62 3.33 4.63 -7.64
C ILE A 62 3.00 3.36 -6.84
N ASP A 63 3.10 3.45 -5.53
CA ASP A 63 2.76 2.35 -4.62
C ASP A 63 1.26 2.27 -4.38
N VAL A 64 0.60 3.42 -4.20
CA VAL A 64 -0.85 3.52 -4.03
C VAL A 64 -1.39 4.56 -4.99
N LEU A 65 -2.25 4.14 -5.90
CA LEU A 65 -3.01 5.04 -6.77
C LEU A 65 -4.46 5.10 -6.28
N HIS A 66 -4.94 6.28 -5.96
CA HIS A 66 -6.36 6.52 -5.66
C HIS A 66 -7.00 7.35 -6.78
N ALA A 67 -8.24 7.01 -7.10
CA ALA A 67 -9.13 7.74 -8.00
C ALA A 67 -10.59 7.46 -7.62
N ASN A 68 -11.53 8.34 -7.97
CA ASN A 68 -12.94 7.95 -7.99
C ASN A 68 -13.29 7.17 -9.29
N LEU A 69 -14.51 6.67 -9.42
CA LEU A 69 -14.92 5.88 -10.60
C LEU A 69 -14.80 6.66 -11.91
N GLU A 70 -15.26 7.91 -11.93
CA GLU A 70 -15.21 8.78 -13.11
C GLU A 70 -13.76 9.04 -13.55
N GLU A 71 -12.89 9.33 -12.59
CA GLU A 71 -11.47 9.53 -12.83
C GLU A 71 -10.82 8.25 -13.34
N ALA A 72 -11.08 7.10 -12.72
CA ALA A 72 -10.56 5.83 -13.20
C ALA A 72 -10.99 5.53 -14.65
N MET A 73 -12.25 5.81 -15.00
CA MET A 73 -12.74 5.71 -16.38
C MET A 73 -11.99 6.66 -17.32
N HIS A 74 -11.85 7.94 -16.97
CA HIS A 74 -11.11 8.91 -17.77
C HIS A 74 -9.65 8.53 -17.97
N ILE A 75 -8.99 8.08 -16.92
CA ILE A 75 -7.59 7.66 -16.96
C ILE A 75 -7.48 6.45 -17.89
N THR A 76 -8.28 5.40 -17.69
CA THR A 76 -8.32 4.14 -18.48
C THR A 76 -8.83 4.31 -19.92
N GLY A 77 -9.45 5.44 -20.24
CA GLY A 77 -10.07 5.68 -21.55
C GLY A 77 -11.36 4.88 -21.74
N VAL A 78 -11.96 4.38 -20.67
CA VAL A 78 -13.31 3.82 -20.68
C VAL A 78 -14.31 4.98 -20.67
N ASP A 79 -15.20 5.04 -21.65
CA ASP A 79 -16.12 6.17 -21.82
C ASP A 79 -17.50 5.85 -21.22
N GLY A 80 -17.80 6.39 -20.04
CA GLY A 80 -19.16 6.52 -19.48
C GLY A 80 -20.01 5.25 -19.29
N GLU A 81 -19.44 4.05 -19.48
CA GLU A 81 -20.20 2.79 -19.41
C GLU A 81 -20.48 2.31 -17.99
N LEU A 82 -19.72 2.79 -17.00
CA LEU A 82 -19.85 2.37 -15.61
C LEU A 82 -20.55 3.46 -14.78
N ASP A 83 -21.50 3.03 -13.98
CA ASP A 83 -22.26 3.87 -13.07
C ASP A 83 -22.00 3.43 -11.63
N GLU A 84 -21.70 4.39 -10.75
CA GLU A 84 -21.37 4.11 -9.35
C GLU A 84 -22.46 3.28 -8.66
N SER A 85 -23.74 3.49 -9.01
CA SER A 85 -24.86 2.82 -8.34
C SER A 85 -24.95 1.33 -8.64
N SER A 86 -24.41 0.89 -9.79
CA SER A 86 -24.62 -0.44 -10.36
C SER A 86 -23.34 -1.19 -10.73
N VAL A 87 -22.18 -0.55 -10.65
CA VAL A 87 -20.88 -1.17 -10.97
C VAL A 87 -20.61 -2.39 -10.09
N THR A 88 -20.16 -3.46 -10.73
CA THR A 88 -19.81 -4.74 -10.09
C THR A 88 -18.32 -4.84 -9.81
N GLN A 89 -17.94 -5.75 -8.90
CA GLN A 89 -16.52 -6.03 -8.62
C GLN A 89 -15.76 -6.47 -9.88
N ASP A 90 -16.35 -7.31 -10.74
CA ASP A 90 -15.70 -7.75 -11.99
C ASP A 90 -15.43 -6.59 -12.97
N GLN A 91 -16.36 -5.62 -13.04
CA GLN A 91 -16.17 -4.42 -13.84
C GLN A 91 -15.06 -3.54 -13.27
N LEU A 92 -14.98 -3.41 -11.94
CA LEU A 92 -13.92 -2.67 -11.27
C LEU A 92 -12.56 -3.35 -11.45
N ALA A 93 -12.49 -4.68 -11.32
CA ALA A 93 -11.29 -5.47 -11.59
C ALA A 93 -10.80 -5.25 -13.03
N SER A 94 -11.73 -5.26 -14.00
CA SER A 94 -11.42 -4.99 -15.41
C SER A 94 -10.93 -3.56 -15.64
N LEU A 95 -11.52 -2.59 -14.93
CA LEU A 95 -11.13 -1.18 -14.99
C LEU A 95 -9.72 -0.95 -14.44
N VAL A 96 -9.35 -1.60 -13.33
CA VAL A 96 -8.03 -1.40 -12.69
C VAL A 96 -6.93 -2.28 -13.27
N ALA A 97 -7.25 -3.38 -13.97
CA ALA A 97 -6.25 -4.28 -14.51
C ALA A 97 -5.17 -3.59 -15.37
N PRO A 98 -5.51 -2.63 -16.27
CA PRO A 98 -4.51 -1.85 -17.00
C PRO A 98 -3.56 -1.05 -16.09
N LEU A 99 -4.06 -0.50 -14.99
CA LEU A 99 -3.28 0.28 -14.01
C LEU A 99 -2.22 -0.57 -13.32
N LEU A 100 -2.64 -1.74 -12.84
CA LEU A 100 -1.77 -2.73 -12.20
C LEU A 100 -0.73 -3.27 -13.20
N SER A 101 -1.17 -3.62 -14.43
CA SER A 101 -0.29 -4.15 -15.47
C SER A 101 0.80 -3.17 -15.92
N LYS A 102 0.54 -1.87 -15.79
CA LYS A 102 1.49 -0.79 -16.09
C LYS A 102 2.37 -0.40 -14.89
N GLY A 103 2.20 -1.05 -13.75
CA GLY A 103 3.17 -1.01 -12.66
C GLY A 103 2.70 -0.36 -11.35
N ALA A 104 1.44 0.09 -11.23
CA ALA A 104 0.92 0.46 -9.91
C ALA A 104 0.88 -0.77 -8.99
N ALA A 105 1.27 -0.61 -7.72
CA ALA A 105 1.24 -1.74 -6.77
C ALA A 105 -0.15 -1.97 -6.17
N ILE A 106 -0.83 -0.89 -5.79
CA ILE A 106 -2.18 -0.88 -5.23
C ILE A 106 -3.00 0.17 -5.96
N VAL A 107 -4.23 -0.18 -6.34
CA VAL A 107 -5.19 0.75 -6.93
C VAL A 107 -6.45 0.76 -6.06
N ALA A 108 -6.89 1.95 -5.64
CA ALA A 108 -8.08 2.15 -4.85
C ALA A 108 -9.08 3.05 -5.58
N ILE A 109 -10.30 2.56 -5.78
CA ILE A 109 -11.40 3.26 -6.45
C ILE A 109 -12.49 3.59 -5.44
N THR A 110 -12.76 4.87 -5.21
CA THR A 110 -13.90 5.30 -4.39
C THR A 110 -15.19 5.38 -5.21
N LEU A 111 -16.30 5.00 -4.59
CA LEU A 111 -17.63 4.88 -5.20
C LEU A 111 -18.69 5.69 -4.43
N GLY A 112 -18.26 6.77 -3.78
CA GLY A 112 -19.13 7.61 -2.95
C GLY A 112 -19.88 6.79 -1.88
N ALA A 113 -21.22 6.83 -1.93
CA ALA A 113 -22.09 6.12 -0.98
C ALA A 113 -22.08 4.58 -1.15
N ARG A 114 -21.48 4.06 -2.22
CA ARG A 114 -21.34 2.61 -2.46
C ARG A 114 -20.09 2.01 -1.85
N GLY A 115 -19.18 2.84 -1.33
CA GLY A 115 -17.97 2.40 -0.65
C GLY A 115 -16.73 2.55 -1.51
N ALA A 116 -15.88 1.53 -1.53
CA ALA A 116 -14.64 1.56 -2.29
C ALA A 116 -14.17 0.15 -2.65
N TYR A 117 -13.43 0.09 -3.75
CA TYR A 117 -12.76 -1.11 -4.23
C TYR A 117 -11.25 -0.93 -4.17
N VAL A 118 -10.52 -1.95 -3.73
CA VAL A 118 -9.06 -1.97 -3.74
C VAL A 118 -8.57 -3.23 -4.40
N ALA A 119 -7.57 -3.12 -5.28
CA ALA A 119 -6.87 -4.24 -5.88
C ALA A 119 -5.36 -4.09 -5.70
N VAL A 120 -4.69 -5.23 -5.48
CA VAL A 120 -3.24 -5.31 -5.27
C VAL A 120 -2.62 -6.18 -6.36
N THR A 121 -1.50 -5.73 -6.92
CA THR A 121 -0.80 -6.45 -7.99
C THR A 121 -0.40 -7.88 -7.57
N GLU A 122 -0.40 -8.80 -8.53
CA GLU A 122 0.19 -10.14 -8.39
C GLU A 122 1.71 -10.15 -8.60
N ASP A 123 2.29 -9.04 -9.06
CA ASP A 123 3.72 -8.91 -9.33
C ASP A 123 4.54 -8.80 -8.03
N ASP A 124 5.21 -9.90 -7.67
CA ASP A 124 6.07 -10.00 -6.49
C ASP A 124 7.27 -9.05 -6.56
N GLU A 125 7.84 -8.86 -7.76
CA GLU A 125 8.97 -7.96 -7.96
C GLU A 125 8.54 -6.52 -7.71
N ARG A 126 7.33 -6.16 -8.15
CA ARG A 126 6.76 -4.85 -7.87
C ARG A 126 6.55 -4.62 -6.38
N LEU A 127 6.01 -5.60 -5.65
CA LEU A 127 5.74 -5.49 -4.21
C LEU A 127 7.02 -5.48 -3.36
N THR A 128 8.10 -6.10 -3.85
CA THR A 128 9.38 -6.20 -3.13
C THR A 128 10.36 -5.06 -3.44
N ARG A 129 10.01 -4.15 -4.36
CA ARG A 129 10.84 -3.01 -4.79
C ARG A 129 11.19 -2.03 -3.66
N SER A 130 10.33 -1.91 -2.66
CA SER A 130 10.56 -1.09 -1.46
C SER A 130 10.35 -1.93 -0.22
N VAL A 131 11.22 -1.76 0.79
CA VAL A 131 11.09 -2.43 2.09
C VAL A 131 9.74 -2.12 2.72
N THR A 132 9.28 -0.87 2.63
CA THR A 132 8.01 -0.44 3.21
C THR A 132 6.83 -1.09 2.49
N LEU A 133 6.83 -1.11 1.15
CA LEU A 133 5.75 -1.75 0.39
C LEU A 133 5.72 -3.26 0.67
N LYS A 134 6.89 -3.93 0.68
CA LYS A 134 7.00 -5.35 0.99
C LYS A 134 6.43 -5.67 2.37
N ALA A 135 6.80 -4.87 3.37
CA ALA A 135 6.40 -5.08 4.75
C ALA A 135 4.91 -4.81 5.01
N VAL A 136 4.18 -4.25 4.04
CA VAL A 136 2.76 -3.87 4.18
C VAL A 136 1.86 -4.67 3.26
N ALA A 137 2.20 -4.72 1.97
CA ALA A 137 1.32 -5.19 0.92
C ALA A 137 1.64 -6.61 0.43
N ALA A 138 2.80 -7.19 0.79
CA ALA A 138 3.10 -8.58 0.41
C ALA A 138 2.01 -9.59 0.87
N PRO A 139 1.40 -9.46 2.07
CA PRO A 139 0.29 -10.32 2.48
C PRO A 139 -0.99 -10.12 1.66
N TRP A 140 -1.11 -9.01 0.94
CA TRP A 140 -2.29 -8.66 0.13
C TRP A 140 -2.11 -9.01 -1.35
N ARG A 141 -0.97 -9.62 -1.73
CA ARG A 141 -0.63 -9.91 -3.12
C ARG A 141 -1.77 -10.62 -3.86
N GLY A 142 -2.17 -10.05 -5.00
CA GLY A 142 -3.22 -10.59 -5.85
C GLY A 142 -4.63 -10.52 -5.28
N GLN A 143 -4.83 -9.89 -4.13
CA GLN A 143 -6.15 -9.72 -3.54
C GLN A 143 -6.82 -8.49 -4.12
N ASP A 144 -8.13 -8.58 -4.23
CA ASP A 144 -9.02 -7.45 -4.44
C ASP A 144 -10.25 -7.57 -3.54
N ILE A 145 -10.82 -6.42 -3.18
CA ILE A 145 -11.99 -6.38 -2.30
C ILE A 145 -12.82 -5.13 -2.57
N LEU A 146 -14.14 -5.31 -2.61
CA LEU A 146 -15.14 -4.25 -2.62
C LEU A 146 -15.85 -4.24 -1.27
N LEU A 147 -15.73 -3.14 -0.52
CA LEU A 147 -16.44 -2.94 0.74
C LEU A 147 -17.47 -1.81 0.62
N PRO A 148 -18.65 -1.94 1.24
CA PRO A 148 -19.68 -0.90 1.23
C PRO A 148 -19.25 0.31 2.06
N ALA A 149 -19.82 1.49 1.75
CA ALA A 149 -19.61 2.66 2.60
C ALA A 149 -20.23 2.45 3.97
N LEU A 150 -19.61 3.03 5.00
CA LEU A 150 -20.17 3.02 6.34
C LEU A 150 -21.41 3.94 6.40
N PRO A 151 -22.46 3.53 7.11
CA PRO A 151 -23.65 4.36 7.27
C PRO A 151 -23.29 5.65 8.01
N ALA A 152 -23.76 6.77 7.47
CA ALA A 152 -23.66 8.08 8.09
C ALA A 152 -24.95 8.41 8.85
N GLU A 153 -24.82 9.20 9.90
CA GLU A 153 -25.92 9.55 10.81
C GLU A 153 -26.33 11.02 10.69
N GLY A 154 -25.38 11.91 10.39
CA GLY A 154 -25.60 13.35 10.28
C GLY A 154 -25.82 13.84 8.86
N GLU A 155 -25.69 15.16 8.70
CA GLU A 155 -25.71 15.79 7.38
C GLU A 155 -24.45 15.40 6.58
N ILE A 156 -24.64 15.06 5.30
CA ILE A 156 -23.55 14.63 4.42
C ILE A 156 -22.91 15.82 3.71
N ASN A 157 -21.59 15.90 3.78
CA ASN A 157 -20.77 16.76 2.94
C ASN A 157 -19.61 15.96 2.34
N GLY A 158 -19.72 15.59 1.06
CA GLY A 158 -18.74 14.78 0.34
C GLY A 158 -17.38 15.44 0.10
N ASN A 159 -17.21 16.74 0.39
CA ASN A 159 -15.96 17.43 0.13
C ASN A 159 -14.82 16.87 0.97
N GLY A 160 -13.74 16.46 0.31
CA GLY A 160 -12.55 15.86 0.94
C GLY A 160 -12.72 14.40 1.34
N ALA A 161 -13.77 13.71 0.86
CA ALA A 161 -13.95 12.28 1.12
C ALA A 161 -12.79 11.44 0.57
N GLY A 162 -12.35 11.73 -0.67
CA GLY A 162 -11.22 11.05 -1.31
C GLY A 162 -9.88 11.29 -0.60
N ASP A 163 -9.61 12.53 -0.18
CA ASP A 163 -8.42 12.85 0.62
C ASP A 163 -8.39 12.06 1.94
N ALA A 164 -9.52 12.06 2.65
CA ALA A 164 -9.67 11.34 3.92
C ALA A 164 -9.55 9.83 3.72
N PHE A 165 -10.17 9.29 2.67
CA PHE A 165 -10.02 7.89 2.28
C PHE A 165 -8.54 7.53 2.06
N THR A 166 -7.84 8.29 1.24
CA THR A 166 -6.42 8.08 0.91
C THR A 166 -5.55 8.17 2.16
N ALA A 167 -5.77 9.18 3.01
CA ALA A 167 -5.07 9.32 4.27
C ALA A 167 -5.32 8.13 5.21
N GLY A 168 -6.56 7.65 5.31
CA GLY A 168 -6.93 6.48 6.11
C GLY A 168 -6.26 5.19 5.60
N LEU A 169 -6.23 4.98 4.27
CA LEU A 169 -5.56 3.83 3.67
C LEU A 169 -4.04 3.85 3.95
N LEU A 170 -3.40 5.00 3.74
CA LEU A 170 -1.96 5.16 4.04
C LEU A 170 -1.67 4.98 5.54
N ALA A 171 -2.53 5.49 6.41
CA ALA A 171 -2.40 5.31 7.84
C ALA A 171 -2.54 3.84 8.25
N ALA A 172 -3.49 3.11 7.65
CA ALA A 172 -3.67 1.68 7.86
C ALA A 172 -2.47 0.85 7.39
N MET A 173 -1.91 1.22 6.23
CA MET A 173 -0.68 0.63 5.69
C MET A 173 0.51 0.81 6.62
N LEU A 174 0.62 1.98 7.26
CA LEU A 174 1.75 2.30 8.15
C LEU A 174 1.51 1.88 9.61
N TRP A 175 0.30 1.43 9.94
CA TRP A 175 -0.05 1.07 11.31
C TRP A 175 0.63 -0.22 11.76
N ARG A 176 1.12 -0.20 13.00
CA ARG A 176 1.78 -1.33 13.67
C ARG A 176 1.24 -1.42 15.10
N GLU A 177 0.71 -2.58 15.47
CA GLU A 177 0.22 -2.81 16.83
C GLU A 177 1.36 -3.25 17.75
N GLY A 178 1.48 -2.60 18.92
CA GLY A 178 2.28 -3.13 20.04
C GLY A 178 3.77 -3.37 19.79
N GLY A 179 4.35 -2.86 18.71
CA GLY A 179 5.75 -3.13 18.32
C GLY A 179 5.97 -4.43 17.55
N ASN A 180 4.90 -5.14 17.18
CA ASN A 180 4.98 -6.26 16.26
C ASN A 180 5.02 -5.78 14.81
N ASN A 181 5.63 -6.57 13.93
CA ASN A 181 5.60 -6.36 12.47
C ASN A 181 4.28 -6.81 11.84
N ASP A 182 3.22 -7.00 12.63
CA ASP A 182 1.93 -7.42 12.13
C ASP A 182 1.30 -6.29 11.29
N THR A 183 0.85 -6.64 10.09
CA THR A 183 0.12 -5.75 9.18
C THR A 183 -1.37 -6.02 9.30
N LEU A 184 -2.19 -5.02 9.02
CA LEU A 184 -3.62 -5.24 8.81
C LEU A 184 -3.86 -6.15 7.59
N SER A 185 -4.95 -6.90 7.59
CA SER A 185 -5.47 -7.50 6.36
C SER A 185 -5.95 -6.40 5.40
N LEU A 186 -6.06 -6.72 4.10
CA LEU A 186 -6.55 -5.76 3.11
C LEU A 186 -7.94 -5.23 3.47
N GLU A 187 -8.83 -6.13 3.91
CA GLU A 187 -10.17 -5.78 4.40
C GLU A 187 -10.13 -4.77 5.55
N ARG A 188 -9.30 -5.01 6.58
CA ARG A 188 -9.16 -4.08 7.71
C ARG A 188 -8.58 -2.74 7.28
N ALA A 189 -7.61 -2.75 6.37
CA ALA A 189 -7.04 -1.52 5.84
C ALA A 189 -8.09 -0.69 5.09
N LEU A 190 -8.93 -1.35 4.29
CA LEU A 190 -10.03 -0.69 3.59
C LEU A 190 -11.12 -0.17 4.55
N THR A 191 -11.43 -0.90 5.61
CA THR A 191 -12.36 -0.43 6.66
C THR A 191 -11.86 0.83 7.37
N VAL A 192 -10.55 0.93 7.60
CA VAL A 192 -9.93 2.15 8.16
C VAL A 192 -10.03 3.31 7.18
N ALA A 193 -9.77 3.08 5.89
CA ALA A 193 -9.92 4.10 4.84
C ALA A 193 -11.37 4.61 4.74
N LEU A 194 -12.35 3.69 4.71
CA LEU A 194 -13.77 4.02 4.69
C LEU A 194 -14.24 4.73 5.96
N SER A 195 -13.72 4.35 7.13
CA SER A 195 -13.96 5.06 8.39
C SER A 195 -13.47 6.50 8.35
N SER A 196 -12.27 6.72 7.83
CA SER A 196 -11.70 8.07 7.69
C SER A 196 -12.55 8.94 6.75
N ALA A 197 -12.95 8.38 5.60
CA ALA A 197 -13.86 9.06 4.67
C ALA A 197 -15.21 9.38 5.33
N CYS A 198 -15.82 8.39 6.00
CA CYS A 198 -17.10 8.56 6.70
C CYS A 198 -17.03 9.66 7.76
N GLN A 199 -15.98 9.65 8.59
CA GLN A 199 -15.76 10.67 9.61
C GLN A 199 -15.65 12.08 8.99
N ARG A 200 -15.02 12.20 7.81
CA ARG A 200 -14.89 13.48 7.12
C ARG A 200 -16.23 14.00 6.58
N VAL A 201 -17.07 13.12 6.04
CA VAL A 201 -18.30 13.50 5.35
C VAL A 201 -19.50 13.63 6.28
N ASP A 202 -19.52 12.91 7.40
CA ASP A 202 -20.61 12.91 8.39
C ASP A 202 -20.38 13.98 9.45
N THR A 203 -21.22 15.01 9.50
CA THR A 203 -21.12 16.07 10.51
C THR A 203 -21.27 15.56 11.95
N ALA A 204 -21.94 14.44 12.18
CA ALA A 204 -22.08 13.85 13.51
C ALA A 204 -20.79 13.20 14.03
N ARG A 205 -19.86 12.87 13.12
CA ARG A 205 -18.60 12.16 13.39
C ARG A 205 -17.36 13.03 13.18
N ARG A 206 -17.46 14.14 12.42
CA ARG A 206 -16.33 15.02 12.09
C ARG A 206 -15.45 15.41 13.27
N ASP A 207 -16.07 15.78 14.39
CA ASP A 207 -15.36 16.25 15.58
C ASP A 207 -15.03 15.14 16.60
N LYS A 208 -15.17 13.87 16.19
CA LYS A 208 -14.92 12.67 17.02
C LYS A 208 -13.91 11.76 16.32
N PRO A 209 -12.62 12.13 16.29
CA PRO A 209 -11.59 11.32 15.67
C PRO A 209 -11.47 9.96 16.34
N GLN A 210 -11.33 8.93 15.51
CA GLN A 210 -11.08 7.57 15.95
C GLN A 210 -9.62 7.18 15.66
N THR A 211 -9.04 6.43 16.57
CA THR A 211 -7.78 5.74 16.35
C THR A 211 -7.98 4.53 15.46
N ILE A 212 -6.93 4.09 14.78
CA ILE A 212 -6.98 2.87 13.95
C ILE A 212 -7.37 1.65 14.79
N SER A 213 -6.84 1.54 16.01
CA SER A 213 -7.20 0.46 16.95
C SER A 213 -8.69 0.45 17.27
N GLU A 214 -9.31 1.61 17.51
CA GLU A 214 -10.75 1.70 17.76
C GLU A 214 -11.56 1.26 16.54
N VAL A 215 -11.18 1.70 15.34
CA VAL A 215 -11.86 1.30 14.10
C VAL A 215 -11.76 -0.21 13.87
N VAL A 216 -10.58 -0.79 14.05
CA VAL A 216 -10.36 -2.23 13.88
C VAL A 216 -11.17 -3.03 14.90
N GLN A 217 -11.17 -2.63 16.19
CA GLN A 217 -11.94 -3.30 17.23
C GLN A 217 -13.45 -3.23 16.97
N GLN A 218 -13.96 -2.09 16.48
CA GLN A 218 -15.37 -1.95 16.11
C GLN A 218 -15.75 -2.87 14.95
N ALA A 219 -14.90 -2.95 13.91
CA ALA A 219 -15.12 -3.86 12.79
C ALA A 219 -15.14 -5.33 13.23
N GLU A 220 -14.26 -5.73 14.15
CA GLU A 220 -14.23 -7.07 14.72
C GLU A 220 -15.51 -7.40 15.50
N GLN A 221 -16.01 -6.45 16.31
CA GLN A 221 -17.25 -6.61 17.06
C GLN A 221 -18.45 -6.77 16.12
N GLN A 222 -18.56 -5.93 15.09
CA GLN A 222 -19.63 -6.03 14.09
C GLN A 222 -19.62 -7.37 13.35
N ALA A 223 -18.45 -7.82 12.89
CA ALA A 223 -18.32 -9.11 12.21
C ALA A 223 -18.72 -10.30 13.12
N GLN A 224 -18.39 -10.23 14.42
CA GLN A 224 -18.81 -11.24 15.40
C GLN A 224 -20.32 -11.23 15.63
N GLU A 225 -20.94 -10.05 15.74
CA GLU A 225 -22.39 -9.92 15.91
C GLU A 225 -23.16 -10.46 14.70
N GLU A 226 -22.72 -10.13 13.48
CA GLU A 226 -23.33 -10.65 12.25
C GLU A 226 -23.22 -12.18 12.14
N ALA A 227 -22.06 -12.75 12.51
CA ALA A 227 -21.87 -14.20 12.51
C ALA A 227 -22.77 -14.93 13.52
N VAL A 228 -23.08 -14.30 14.66
CA VAL A 228 -24.02 -14.83 15.66
C VAL A 228 -25.46 -14.75 15.16
N VAL A 229 -25.84 -13.67 14.46
CA VAL A 229 -27.19 -13.51 13.90
C VAL A 229 -27.46 -14.47 12.74
N ALA A 230 -26.42 -14.83 11.99
CA ALA A 230 -26.52 -15.76 10.86
C ALA A 230 -26.52 -17.26 11.25
N ALA A 231 -26.22 -17.59 12.51
CA ALA A 231 -26.13 -18.96 13.05
C ALA A 231 -27.44 -19.42 13.73
#